data_AF-A0A0A0JYT7-F1
#
_entry.id   AF-A0A0A0JYT7-F1
#
_cell.length_a   1.000
_cell.length_b   1.000
_cell.length_c   1.000
_cell.angle_alpha   90.00
_cell.angle_beta   90.00
_cell.angle_gamma   90.00
#
_symmetry.space_group_name_H-M   'P 1'
#
loop_
_entity.id
_entity.type
_entity.pdbx_description
1 polymer ?
#
loop_
_entity_poly.entity_id
_entity_poly.type
_entity_poly.pdbx_seq_one_letter_code
_entity_poly.pdbx_strand_id
1 'polypeptide(L)'
;MGSRMESCPPITWTESGRTPVLRESSSSRELRSLDPLAPNAYDTVDVRVAAAACSFLLGIGFGLPGVGGAWHFANTGEVWKFLGFPTYGGGPFERWGVPTSVALIAGFVLVCAAEVVLGGMILADAPGTKAFAIMLLPFEFAYWVDFALPFGPPLGIARTVLLFL
;
A
#
# COMPACT_ATOMS: atom_id res chain seq x y z
N MET A 1 -34.09 62.16 -45.65
CA MET A 1 -33.23 61.53 -44.63
C MET A 1 -33.93 60.28 -44.14
N GLY A 2 -33.25 59.13 -44.26
CA GLY A 2 -33.87 57.81 -44.35
C GLY A 2 -34.50 57.29 -43.07
N SER A 3 -35.70 56.71 -43.20
CA SER A 3 -36.32 55.88 -42.18
C SER A 3 -36.09 54.42 -42.55
N ARG A 4 -35.29 53.74 -41.72
CA ARG A 4 -34.90 52.33 -41.81
C ARG A 4 -36.00 51.51 -41.13
N MET A 5 -36.84 50.83 -41.89
CA MET A 5 -37.70 49.76 -41.37
C MET A 5 -36.97 48.43 -41.53
N GLU A 6 -36.38 47.95 -40.44
CA GLU A 6 -35.83 46.60 -40.34
C GLU A 6 -36.99 45.60 -40.25
N SER A 7 -37.11 44.78 -41.29
CA SER A 7 -38.05 43.67 -41.38
C SER A 7 -37.65 42.55 -40.41
N CYS A 8 -38.57 42.14 -39.53
CA CYS A 8 -38.46 40.90 -38.76
C CYS A 8 -38.33 39.69 -39.69
N PRO A 9 -37.43 38.73 -39.43
CA PRO A 9 -37.42 37.46 -40.16
C PRO A 9 -38.62 36.58 -39.74
N PRO A 10 -39.11 35.73 -40.65
CA PRO A 10 -40.23 34.83 -40.37
C PRO A 10 -39.83 33.73 -39.38
N ILE A 11 -40.66 33.52 -38.37
CA ILE A 11 -40.62 32.37 -37.46
C ILE A 11 -40.89 31.12 -38.31
N THR A 12 -39.85 30.37 -38.62
CA THR A 12 -39.97 29.02 -39.16
C THR A 12 -40.39 28.08 -38.03
N TRP A 13 -41.67 27.75 -37.99
CA TRP A 13 -42.18 26.61 -37.23
C TRP A 13 -41.72 25.33 -37.92
N THR A 14 -40.77 24.60 -37.33
CA THR A 14 -40.51 23.21 -37.68
C THR A 14 -41.25 22.30 -36.71
N GLU A 15 -42.33 21.73 -37.22
CA GLU A 15 -43.06 20.61 -36.66
C GLU A 15 -42.20 19.34 -36.72
N SER A 16 -42.43 18.43 -35.77
CA SER A 16 -41.99 17.01 -35.76
C SER A 16 -40.69 16.64 -35.02
N GLY A 17 -40.86 16.22 -33.76
CA GLY A 17 -40.46 14.84 -33.42
C GLY A 17 -39.26 14.60 -32.51
N ARG A 18 -38.65 15.61 -31.86
CA ARG A 18 -37.71 15.35 -30.75
C ARG A 18 -38.29 15.84 -29.44
N THR A 19 -38.61 14.90 -28.56
CA THR A 19 -38.66 15.16 -27.12
C THR A 19 -37.42 15.96 -26.73
N PRO A 20 -37.56 17.10 -26.02
CA PRO A 20 -36.40 17.73 -25.42
C PRO A 20 -35.76 16.67 -24.52
N VAL A 21 -34.52 16.30 -24.82
CA VAL A 21 -33.70 15.56 -23.87
C VAL A 21 -33.60 16.49 -22.67
N LEU A 22 -34.41 16.21 -21.64
CA LEU A 22 -34.30 16.86 -20.35
C LEU A 22 -32.84 16.73 -19.98
N ARG A 23 -32.14 17.88 -20.01
CA ARG A 23 -30.82 18.07 -19.46
C ARG A 23 -30.88 17.46 -18.08
N GLU A 24 -30.36 16.24 -17.93
CA GLU A 24 -30.32 15.54 -16.66
C GLU A 24 -29.71 16.53 -15.68
N SER A 25 -30.58 16.99 -14.78
CA SER A 25 -30.30 18.11 -13.93
C SER A 25 -29.06 17.78 -13.11
N SER A 26 -28.23 18.78 -12.89
CA SER A 26 -27.05 18.71 -12.00
C SER A 26 -27.38 18.06 -10.64
N SER A 27 -28.65 18.11 -10.23
CA SER A 27 -29.21 17.45 -9.04
C SER A 27 -29.05 15.92 -9.04
N SER A 28 -29.12 15.24 -10.18
CA SER A 28 -28.95 13.77 -10.25
C SER A 28 -27.48 13.35 -10.09
N ARG A 29 -26.52 14.22 -10.43
CA ARG A 29 -25.09 14.00 -10.13
C ARG A 29 -24.79 14.19 -8.65
N GLU A 30 -25.40 15.18 -8.01
CA GLU A 30 -25.22 15.38 -6.57
C GLU A 30 -25.92 14.28 -5.74
N LEU A 31 -27.08 13.79 -6.18
CA LEU A 31 -27.73 12.63 -5.54
C LEU A 31 -26.95 11.32 -5.71
N ARG A 32 -26.19 11.16 -6.80
CA ARG A 32 -25.27 10.01 -6.97
C ARG A 32 -23.95 10.18 -6.19
N SER A 33 -23.62 11.41 -5.78
CA SER A 33 -22.50 11.71 -4.87
C SER A 33 -22.87 11.55 -3.39
N LEU A 34 -24.17 11.53 -3.09
CA LEU A 34 -24.74 11.27 -1.77
C LEU A 34 -25.21 9.81 -1.66
N ASP A 35 -24.42 8.88 -2.18
CA ASP A 35 -24.58 7.46 -1.84
C ASP A 35 -23.64 7.20 -0.65
N PRO A 36 -24.10 7.31 0.62
CA PRO A 36 -23.24 7.21 1.81
C PRO A 36 -22.63 5.82 2.02
N LEU A 37 -22.90 4.88 1.11
CA LEU A 37 -22.34 3.52 1.09
C LEU A 37 -21.30 3.30 -0.01
N ALA A 38 -21.11 4.24 -0.94
CA ALA A 38 -20.01 4.17 -1.90
C ALA A 38 -18.74 4.70 -1.21
N PRO A 39 -17.71 3.85 -0.95
CA PRO A 39 -16.47 4.33 -0.38
C PRO A 39 -15.90 5.40 -1.29
N ASN A 40 -15.54 6.55 -0.71
CA ASN A 40 -15.06 7.64 -1.51
C ASN A 40 -13.75 7.22 -2.21
N ALA A 41 -13.62 7.54 -3.49
CA ALA A 41 -12.39 7.22 -4.23
C ALA A 41 -11.13 7.76 -3.53
N TYR A 42 -11.24 8.88 -2.80
CA TYR A 42 -10.15 9.42 -1.99
C TYR A 42 -9.77 8.49 -0.82
N ASP A 43 -10.75 7.96 -0.07
CA ASP A 43 -10.50 7.05 1.06
C ASP A 43 -9.74 5.80 0.60
N THR A 44 -10.09 5.27 -0.57
CA THR A 44 -9.43 4.06 -1.10
C THR A 44 -7.98 4.32 -1.52
N VAL A 45 -7.67 5.52 -2.01
CA VAL A 45 -6.29 5.90 -2.38
C VAL A 45 -5.46 6.10 -1.11
N ASP A 46 -6.02 6.77 -0.10
CA ASP A 46 -5.35 7.01 1.18
C ASP A 46 -5.05 5.69 1.91
N VAL A 47 -5.99 4.73 1.91
CA VAL A 47 -5.80 3.40 2.50
C VAL A 47 -4.70 2.62 1.79
N ARG A 48 -4.65 2.66 0.45
CA ARG A 48 -3.60 1.97 -0.33
C ARG A 48 -2.22 2.58 -0.11
N VAL A 49 -2.14 3.90 -0.06
CA VAL A 49 -0.89 4.61 0.25
C VAL A 49 -0.42 4.26 1.66
N ALA A 50 -1.33 4.22 2.63
CA ALA A 50 -1.01 3.81 4.00
C ALA A 50 -0.50 2.35 4.06
N ALA A 51 -1.17 1.42 3.38
CA ALA A 51 -0.75 0.02 3.30
C ALA A 51 0.65 -0.12 2.69
N ALA A 52 0.91 0.57 1.58
CA ALA A 52 2.22 0.59 0.93
C ALA A 52 3.29 1.23 1.83
N ALA A 53 2.96 2.31 2.54
CA ALA A 53 3.87 2.95 3.48
C ALA A 53 4.25 1.99 4.62
N CYS A 54 3.30 1.24 5.19
CA CYS A 54 3.60 0.19 6.17
C CYS A 54 4.56 -0.84 5.59
N SER A 55 4.35 -1.31 4.37
CA SER A 55 5.26 -2.24 3.70
C SER A 55 6.65 -1.68 3.48
N PHE A 56 6.78 -0.44 3.00
CA PHE A 56 8.10 0.16 2.83
C PHE A 56 8.81 0.40 4.16
N LEU A 57 8.09 0.80 5.21
CA LEU A 57 8.67 0.96 6.55
C LEU A 57 9.17 -0.38 7.10
N LEU A 58 8.42 -1.47 6.91
CA LEU A 58 8.85 -2.82 7.27
C LEU A 58 10.09 -3.24 6.46
N GLY A 59 9.98 -3.23 5.13
CA GLY A 59 11.02 -3.73 4.25
C GLY A 59 12.30 -2.92 4.29
N ILE A 60 12.22 -1.59 4.15
CA ILE A 60 13.41 -0.72 4.15
C ILE A 60 13.93 -0.53 5.57
N GLY A 61 13.04 -0.27 6.53
CA GLY A 61 13.39 0.03 7.92
C GLY A 61 14.07 -1.12 8.63
N PHE A 62 13.68 -2.37 8.37
CA PHE A 62 14.34 -3.55 8.93
C PHE A 62 15.36 -4.20 7.98
N GLY A 63 15.18 -4.07 6.66
CA GLY A 63 16.08 -4.66 5.67
C GLY A 63 17.44 -3.97 5.58
N LEU A 64 17.49 -2.63 5.60
CA LEU A 64 18.77 -1.90 5.54
C LEU A 64 19.68 -2.21 6.75
N PRO A 65 19.18 -2.17 8.00
CA PRO A 65 20.01 -2.59 9.12
C PRO A 65 20.26 -4.11 9.09
N GLY A 66 19.40 -4.92 8.45
CA GLY A 66 19.66 -6.35 8.23
C GLY A 66 20.89 -6.59 7.35
N VAL A 67 21.04 -5.82 6.27
CA VAL A 67 22.23 -5.85 5.41
C VAL A 67 23.48 -5.45 6.18
N GLY A 68 23.40 -4.36 6.95
CA GLY A 68 24.51 -3.92 7.81
C GLY A 68 24.88 -4.98 8.87
N GLY A 69 23.88 -5.64 9.45
CA GLY A 69 24.06 -6.69 10.45
C GLY A 69 24.70 -7.93 9.88
N ALA A 70 24.27 -8.36 8.69
CA ALA A 70 24.88 -9.48 7.97
C ALA A 70 26.34 -9.20 7.64
N TRP A 71 26.65 -7.98 7.15
CA TRP A 71 28.01 -7.60 6.81
C TRP A 71 28.90 -7.49 8.07
N HIS A 72 28.40 -6.88 9.14
CA HIS A 72 29.11 -6.79 10.41
C HIS A 72 29.42 -8.18 10.98
N PHE A 73 28.42 -9.06 11.02
CA PHE A 73 28.57 -10.43 11.51
C PHE A 73 29.55 -11.23 10.64
N ALA A 74 29.52 -11.07 9.32
CA ALA A 74 30.45 -11.73 8.42
C ALA A 74 31.92 -11.33 8.66
N ASN A 75 32.17 -10.07 9.06
CA ASN A 75 33.53 -9.57 9.28
C ASN A 75 34.05 -9.80 10.71
N THR A 76 33.16 -9.76 11.70
CA THR A 76 33.55 -9.75 13.13
C THR A 76 33.18 -11.04 13.88
N GLY A 77 32.21 -11.81 13.37
CA GLY A 77 31.61 -12.92 14.09
C GLY A 77 30.69 -12.50 15.25
N GLU A 78 30.49 -11.19 15.46
CA GLU A 78 29.66 -10.66 16.55
C GLU A 78 28.28 -10.20 16.03
N VAL A 79 27.24 -10.44 16.83
CA VAL A 79 25.89 -9.99 16.54
C VAL A 79 25.82 -8.47 16.66
N TRP A 80 25.36 -7.81 15.59
CA TRP A 80 25.25 -6.36 15.60
C TRP A 80 24.22 -5.90 16.64
N LYS A 81 24.66 -5.00 17.53
CA LYS A 81 23.81 -4.39 18.54
C LYS A 81 23.32 -3.02 18.07
N PHE A 82 22.01 -2.87 17.91
CA PHE A 82 21.40 -1.57 17.67
C PHE A 82 20.83 -1.04 18.98
N LEU A 83 21.27 0.15 19.43
CA LEU A 83 20.90 0.74 20.72
C LEU A 83 21.14 -0.19 21.94
N GLY A 84 22.13 -1.08 21.84
CA GLY A 84 22.48 -2.04 22.91
C GLY A 84 21.71 -3.36 22.87
N PHE A 85 20.73 -3.51 21.98
CA PHE A 85 19.96 -4.76 21.80
C PHE A 85 20.53 -5.60 20.64
N PRO A 86 20.63 -6.93 20.78
CA PRO A 86 21.03 -7.81 19.69
C PRO A 86 19.89 -7.88 18.66
N THR A 87 20.01 -7.13 17.57
CA THR A 87 18.89 -6.90 16.64
C THR A 87 18.63 -8.07 15.69
N TYR A 88 19.64 -8.93 15.48
CA TYR A 88 19.62 -10.01 14.49
C TYR A 88 20.17 -11.33 15.05
N GLY A 89 19.99 -11.55 16.37
CA GLY A 89 20.46 -12.73 17.09
C GLY A 89 19.96 -12.73 18.54
N GLY A 90 20.19 -13.81 19.30
CA GLY A 90 19.66 -13.98 20.65
C GLY A 90 18.21 -14.49 20.69
N GLY A 91 17.70 -14.93 19.54
CA GLY A 91 16.34 -15.37 19.30
C GLY A 91 15.98 -16.78 19.75
N PRO A 92 14.69 -17.16 19.70
CA PRO A 92 14.22 -18.53 19.83
C PRO A 92 14.94 -19.55 18.94
N PHE A 93 15.34 -19.21 17.70
CA PHE A 93 16.04 -20.18 16.84
C PHE A 93 17.41 -20.55 17.40
N GLU A 94 18.10 -19.60 18.01
CA GLU A 94 19.37 -19.86 18.69
C GLU A 94 19.19 -20.77 19.91
N ARG A 95 18.04 -20.67 20.60
CA ARG A 95 17.65 -21.59 21.70
C ARG A 95 17.29 -22.99 21.21
N TRP A 96 16.86 -23.12 19.96
CA TRP A 96 16.55 -24.40 19.31
C TRP A 96 17.73 -24.97 18.50
N GLY A 97 18.92 -24.36 18.62
CA GLY A 97 20.16 -24.88 18.06
C GLY A 97 20.46 -24.44 16.63
N VAL A 98 19.72 -23.46 16.10
CA VAL A 98 20.06 -22.80 14.83
C VAL A 98 20.89 -21.56 15.18
N PRO A 99 22.23 -21.61 15.01
CA PRO A 99 23.08 -20.48 15.38
C PRO A 99 22.77 -19.26 14.50
N THR A 100 22.89 -18.07 15.09
CA THR A 100 22.89 -16.84 14.31
C THR A 100 23.96 -16.95 13.23
N SER A 101 23.57 -16.73 11.98
CA SER A 101 24.46 -16.89 10.83
C SER A 101 24.15 -15.85 9.76
N VAL A 102 25.14 -15.56 8.92
CA VAL A 102 24.96 -14.67 7.76
C VAL A 102 23.81 -15.15 6.87
N ALA A 103 23.65 -16.47 6.70
CA ALA A 103 22.57 -17.04 5.90
C ALA A 103 21.18 -16.73 6.47
N LEU A 104 21.03 -16.80 7.80
CA LEU A 104 19.76 -16.49 8.47
C LEU A 104 19.40 -15.00 8.30
N ILE A 105 20.36 -14.10 8.54
CA ILE A 105 20.17 -12.66 8.36
C ILE A 105 19.91 -12.32 6.89
N ALA A 106 20.62 -12.96 5.95
CA ALA A 106 20.39 -12.78 4.53
C ALA A 106 18.98 -13.24 4.11
N GLY A 107 18.48 -14.35 4.66
CA GLY A 107 17.11 -14.80 4.44
C GLY A 107 16.07 -13.77 4.90
N PHE A 108 16.29 -13.13 6.06
CA PHE A 108 15.45 -12.03 6.50
C PHE A 108 15.51 -10.81 5.58
N VAL A 109 16.70 -10.43 5.12
CA VAL A 109 16.87 -9.34 4.15
C VAL A 109 16.11 -9.64 2.86
N LEU A 110 16.08 -10.91 2.41
CA LEU A 110 15.28 -11.31 1.25
C LEU A 110 13.77 -11.16 1.50
N VAL A 111 13.28 -11.51 2.69
CA VAL A 111 11.88 -11.26 3.08
C VAL A 111 11.59 -9.76 3.11
N CYS A 112 12.50 -8.94 3.64
CA CYS A 112 12.39 -7.49 3.61
C CYS A 112 12.35 -6.93 2.18
N ALA A 113 13.16 -7.48 1.26
CA ALA A 113 13.14 -7.10 -0.13
C ALA A 113 11.81 -7.48 -0.81
N ALA A 114 11.29 -8.67 -0.53
CA ALA A 114 9.97 -9.09 -0.97
C ALA A 114 8.87 -8.15 -0.43
N GLU A 115 9.02 -7.65 0.79
CA GLU A 115 8.09 -6.70 1.39
C GLU A 115 8.13 -5.32 0.70
N VAL A 116 9.31 -4.85 0.28
CA VAL A 116 9.43 -3.64 -0.56
C VAL A 116 8.75 -3.86 -1.92
N VAL A 117 8.91 -5.04 -2.52
CA VAL A 117 8.20 -5.40 -3.76
C VAL A 117 6.70 -5.40 -3.55
N LEU A 118 6.21 -5.95 -2.43
CA LEU A 118 4.80 -5.88 -2.07
C LEU A 118 4.31 -4.43 -1.97
N GLY A 119 5.04 -3.54 -1.30
CA GLY A 119 4.72 -2.11 -1.26
C GLY A 119 4.58 -1.49 -2.65
N GLY A 120 5.48 -1.84 -3.58
CA GLY A 120 5.40 -1.44 -4.99
C GLY A 120 4.18 -2.01 -5.71
N MET A 121 3.84 -3.28 -5.48
CA MET A 121 2.65 -3.92 -6.03
C MET A 121 1.37 -3.27 -5.52
N ILE A 122 1.31 -2.90 -4.23
CA ILE A 122 0.18 -2.19 -3.62
C ILE A 122 -0.02 -0.84 -4.30
N LEU A 123 1.04 -0.08 -4.58
CA LEU A 123 0.93 1.20 -5.29
C LEU A 123 0.55 1.03 -6.76
N ALA A 124 1.05 -0.01 -7.42
CA ALA A 124 0.77 -0.30 -8.84
C ALA A 124 -0.60 -0.96 -9.09
N ASP A 125 -1.34 -1.32 -8.05
CA ASP A 125 -2.58 -2.12 -8.13
C ASP A 125 -2.38 -3.48 -8.80
N ALA A 126 -1.22 -4.10 -8.57
CA ALA A 126 -0.87 -5.31 -9.28
C ALA A 126 -1.79 -6.48 -8.87
N PRO A 127 -2.21 -7.34 -9.83
CA PRO A 127 -2.97 -8.53 -9.51
C PRO A 127 -2.15 -9.46 -8.59
N GLY A 128 -2.83 -10.11 -7.64
CA GLY A 128 -2.18 -11.05 -6.72
C GLY A 128 -1.55 -10.44 -5.47
N THR A 129 -1.57 -9.10 -5.31
CA THR A 129 -1.04 -8.38 -4.14
C THR A 129 -1.51 -8.99 -2.81
N LYS A 130 -2.81 -9.27 -2.65
CA LYS A 130 -3.36 -9.85 -1.41
C LYS A 130 -2.85 -11.26 -1.14
N ALA A 131 -2.74 -12.10 -2.18
CA ALA A 131 -2.23 -13.46 -2.06
C ALA A 131 -0.74 -13.46 -1.69
N PHE A 132 0.03 -12.56 -2.29
CA PHE A 132 1.44 -12.37 -1.98
C PHE A 132 1.64 -11.91 -0.53
N ALA A 133 0.85 -10.94 -0.06
CA ALA A 133 0.86 -10.48 1.33
C ALA A 133 0.57 -11.60 2.33
N ILE A 134 -0.45 -12.43 2.07
CA ILE A 134 -0.79 -13.58 2.93
C ILE A 134 0.35 -14.62 2.92
N MET A 135 0.93 -14.90 1.75
CA MET A 135 2.03 -15.86 1.62
C MET A 135 3.29 -15.39 2.36
N LEU A 136 3.57 -14.09 2.35
CA LEU A 136 4.77 -13.51 2.95
C LEU A 136 4.69 -13.47 4.48
N LEU A 137 3.49 -13.22 5.03
CA LEU A 137 3.19 -13.10 6.46
C LEU A 137 3.82 -14.18 7.37
N PRO A 138 3.72 -15.50 7.08
CA PRO A 138 4.33 -16.52 7.93
C PRO A 138 5.87 -16.44 7.96
N PHE A 139 6.50 -16.06 6.85
CA PHE A 139 7.95 -15.89 6.80
C PHE A 139 8.38 -14.67 7.60
N GLU A 140 7.69 -13.54 7.41
CA GLU A 140 7.92 -12.33 8.21
C GLU A 140 7.78 -12.62 9.71
N PHE A 141 6.71 -13.31 10.09
CA PHE A 141 6.43 -13.65 11.48
C PHE A 141 7.53 -14.53 12.09
N ALA A 142 8.00 -15.54 11.36
CA ALA A 142 9.10 -16.38 11.81
C ALA A 142 10.36 -15.55 12.13
N TYR A 143 10.72 -14.61 11.26
CA TYR A 143 11.86 -13.73 11.49
C TYR A 143 11.64 -12.67 12.57
N TRP A 144 10.43 -12.13 12.71
CA TRP A 144 10.12 -11.19 13.79
C TRP A 144 10.22 -11.84 15.16
N VAL A 145 9.73 -13.08 15.28
CA VAL A 145 9.85 -13.88 16.50
C VAL A 145 11.32 -14.20 16.77
N ASP A 146 12.07 -14.57 15.74
CA ASP A 146 13.48 -14.90 15.92
C ASP A 146 14.32 -13.68 16.34
N PHE A 147 14.22 -12.58 15.61
CA PHE A 147 14.98 -11.36 15.90
C PHE A 147 14.38 -10.48 16.98
N ALA A 148 13.34 -10.97 17.68
CA ALA A 148 12.64 -10.27 18.75
C ALA A 148 12.24 -8.84 18.39
N LEU A 149 11.80 -8.62 17.14
CA LEU A 149 11.46 -7.30 16.59
C LEU A 149 10.04 -6.89 17.04
N PRO A 150 9.88 -5.95 17.98
CA PRO A 150 8.57 -5.68 18.61
C PRO A 150 7.58 -5.00 17.66
N PHE A 151 8.07 -4.27 16.67
CA PHE A 151 7.23 -3.48 15.76
C PHE A 151 6.87 -4.20 14.44
N GLY A 152 7.53 -5.33 14.13
CA GLY A 152 7.26 -6.10 12.92
C GLY A 152 5.81 -6.62 12.86
N PRO A 153 5.37 -7.44 13.84
CA PRO A 153 4.04 -8.03 13.83
C PRO A 153 2.89 -7.01 13.78
N PRO A 154 2.88 -5.93 14.60
CA PRO A 154 1.82 -4.92 14.52
C PRO A 154 1.73 -4.25 13.15
N LEU A 155 2.87 -3.89 12.54
CA LEU A 155 2.89 -3.24 11.22
C LEU A 155 2.44 -4.19 10.10
N GLY A 156 2.84 -5.47 10.16
CA GLY A 156 2.43 -6.49 9.19
C GLY A 156 0.93 -6.80 9.27
N ILE A 157 0.37 -6.82 10.48
CA ILE A 157 -1.07 -6.93 10.70
C ILE A 157 -1.78 -5.67 10.18
N ALA A 158 -1.30 -4.47 10.51
CA ALA A 158 -1.89 -3.22 10.06
C ALA A 158 -1.94 -3.15 8.52
N ARG A 159 -0.83 -3.45 7.84
CA ARG A 159 -0.78 -3.57 6.37
C ARG A 159 -1.82 -4.56 5.85
N THR A 160 -1.86 -5.76 6.45
CA THR A 160 -2.80 -6.81 6.02
C THR A 160 -4.24 -6.37 6.22
N VAL A 161 -4.59 -5.71 7.32
CA VAL A 161 -5.95 -5.18 7.53
C VAL A 161 -6.27 -4.11 6.48
N LEU A 162 -5.36 -3.16 6.25
CA LEU A 162 -5.54 -2.09 5.26
C LEU A 162 -5.73 -2.61 3.83
N LEU A 163 -5.13 -3.75 3.46
CA LEU A 163 -5.34 -4.35 2.13
C LEU A 163 -6.73 -4.97 1.93
N PHE A 164 -7.48 -5.19 2.99
CA PHE A 164 -8.80 -5.83 2.96
C PHE A 164 -9.95 -4.86 3.27
N LEU A 165 -9.62 -3.63 3.68
CA LEU A 165 -10.54 -2.49 3.71
C LEU A 165 -10.68 -1.90 2.31
#